data_AF-A0A914B7H8-F1
#
_entry.id   AF-A0A914B7H8-F1
#
_cell.length_a   1.000
_cell.length_b   1.000
_cell.length_c   1.000
_cell.angle_alpha   90.00
_cell.angle_beta   90.00
_cell.angle_gamma   90.00
#
_symmetry.space_group_name_H-M   'P 1'
#
loop_
_entity.id
_entity.type
_entity.pdbx_description
1 polymer ?
#
loop_
_entity_poly.entity_id
_entity_poly.type
_entity_poly.pdbx_seq_one_letter_code
_entity_poly.pdbx_strand_id
1 'polypeptide(L)'
;MTFGVLVLLMYAALLFERTTAMSCYMGQEPDPFSGRYRWVIPVKNPCQCKEVHVGSLNTRAPSRPFNVTYYDTFLRSSDPMEIGTFLNCTAFSDYPVINENGARWRLFWWWTGTIWPSTDVVNDVLQDEYGDCDSSAPYCFGRLPQELQESSSEMLGKDSDGNVYKWTFNPSNDVAHAVWQAFHDHQEAKVTDGNEWCPVTVAGLAPKARQDCFHYREEHGVKSLQIDDDNCDCYTSLSLGHGMCKAGYSSNYGSENVFGVDLLYDSYCQTPIPSNSLRLYFRDDDECDTARCRNGYHCVDGINSFTCV
;
A
#
# COMPACT_ATOMS: atom_id res chain seq x y z
N MET A 1 14.36 57.32 31.94
CA MET A 1 15.30 56.67 31.01
C MET A 1 15.24 55.18 31.32
N THR A 2 14.89 54.22 30.47
CA THR A 2 14.42 54.14 29.08
C THR A 2 14.27 52.64 28.80
N PHE A 3 13.16 52.20 28.20
CA PHE A 3 12.93 50.95 27.41
C PHE A 3 13.31 49.58 28.02
N GLY A 4 12.57 48.48 27.88
CA GLY A 4 11.43 48.17 27.05
C GLY A 4 11.40 46.64 26.77
N VAL A 5 10.18 46.14 26.54
CA VAL A 5 9.84 44.98 25.69
C VAL A 5 9.97 43.56 26.28
N LEU A 6 8.79 43.10 26.69
CA LEU A 6 8.22 41.75 26.60
C LEU A 6 8.81 40.89 25.46
N VAL A 7 9.33 39.70 25.77
CA VAL A 7 9.48 38.62 24.78
C VAL A 7 8.78 37.38 25.34
N LEU A 8 7.50 37.24 24.97
CA LEU A 8 6.82 35.95 24.98
C LEU A 8 7.50 35.06 23.94
N LEU A 9 8.20 34.03 24.40
CA LEU A 9 8.65 32.94 23.55
C LEU A 9 7.44 32.06 23.20
N MET A 10 6.75 32.44 22.12
CA MET A 10 5.96 31.50 21.33
C MET A 10 6.94 30.56 20.63
N TYR A 11 7.18 29.38 21.20
CA TYR A 11 7.73 28.26 20.44
C TYR A 11 6.59 27.31 20.11
N ALA A 12 6.15 27.46 18.86
CA ALA A 12 5.56 26.47 17.97
C ALA A 12 4.85 25.29 18.65
N ALA A 13 3.53 25.35 18.66
CA ALA A 13 2.76 24.15 18.43
C ALA A 13 3.29 23.51 17.14
N LEU A 14 4.03 22.41 17.26
CA LEU A 14 4.13 21.40 16.22
C LEU A 14 2.70 20.90 16.04
N LEU A 15 1.95 21.61 15.19
CA LEU A 15 0.77 21.08 14.57
C LEU A 15 1.22 19.78 13.92
N PHE A 16 0.65 18.68 14.41
CA PHE A 16 0.48 17.49 13.61
C PHE A 16 0.06 17.95 12.21
N GLU A 17 0.96 17.85 11.23
CA GLU A 17 0.51 17.59 9.88
C GLU A 17 -0.10 16.19 9.94
N ARG A 18 -1.37 16.13 10.40
CA ARG A 18 -2.29 15.16 9.82
C ARG A 18 -2.09 15.33 8.33
N THR A 19 -1.68 14.27 7.65
CA THR A 19 -1.93 14.12 6.22
C THR A 19 -3.41 14.46 6.01
N THR A 20 -3.70 15.72 5.68
CA THR A 20 -5.07 16.14 5.43
C THR A 20 -5.44 15.46 4.14
N ALA A 21 -6.19 14.36 4.24
CA ALA A 21 -6.89 13.74 3.13
C ALA A 21 -7.35 14.84 2.17
N MET A 22 -6.91 14.79 0.90
CA MET A 22 -7.13 15.89 -0.04
C MET A 22 -8.62 16.18 -0.16
N SER A 23 -9.07 17.24 0.51
CA SER A 23 -10.46 17.66 0.54
C SER A 23 -10.77 18.46 -0.71
N CYS A 24 -11.62 17.89 -1.55
CA CYS A 24 -12.12 18.50 -2.76
C CYS A 24 -13.48 19.14 -2.53
N TYR A 25 -13.79 20.18 -3.31
CA TYR A 25 -15.05 20.89 -3.24
C TYR A 25 -15.74 20.86 -4.60
N MET A 26 -16.88 20.20 -4.68
CA MET A 26 -17.67 20.09 -5.89
C MET A 26 -18.68 21.24 -5.95
N GLY A 27 -18.39 22.23 -6.80
CA GLY A 27 -19.23 23.40 -7.01
C GLY A 27 -20.09 23.27 -8.27
N GLN A 28 -20.93 24.27 -8.53
CA GLN A 28 -21.74 24.35 -9.74
C GLN A 28 -21.43 25.64 -10.51
N GLU A 29 -21.24 25.54 -11.82
CA GLU A 29 -20.97 26.69 -12.69
C GLU A 29 -21.44 26.43 -14.12
N PRO A 30 -21.62 27.47 -14.97
CA PRO A 30 -21.99 27.25 -16.36
C PRO A 30 -20.84 26.59 -17.14
N ASP A 31 -21.11 25.43 -17.73
CA ASP A 31 -20.22 24.73 -18.65
C ASP A 31 -19.94 25.61 -19.88
N PRO A 32 -18.66 25.95 -20.18
CA PRO A 32 -18.28 26.82 -21.29
C PRO A 32 -18.77 26.34 -22.67
N PHE A 33 -19.00 25.03 -22.84
CA PHE A 33 -19.42 24.46 -24.11
C PHE A 33 -20.94 24.42 -24.27
N SER A 34 -21.65 24.00 -23.22
CA SER A 34 -23.11 23.82 -23.28
C SER A 34 -23.91 25.02 -22.74
N GLY A 35 -23.28 25.91 -21.99
CA GLY A 35 -23.94 27.01 -21.27
C GLY A 35 -24.85 26.57 -20.11
N ARG A 36 -24.94 25.26 -19.85
CA ARG A 36 -25.76 24.70 -18.76
C ARG A 36 -24.98 24.72 -17.46
N TYR A 37 -25.67 24.92 -16.34
CA TYR A 37 -25.08 24.74 -15.02
C TYR A 37 -24.79 23.25 -14.80
N ARG A 38 -23.52 22.92 -14.60
CA ARG A 38 -23.03 21.56 -14.35
C ARG A 38 -22.14 21.57 -13.12
N TRP A 39 -21.95 20.41 -12.52
CA TRP A 39 -21.10 20.26 -11.36
C TRP A 39 -19.64 20.12 -11.79
N VAL A 40 -18.73 20.65 -10.98
CA VAL A 40 -17.30 20.64 -11.27
C VAL A 40 -16.49 20.51 -9.99
N ILE A 41 -15.43 19.70 -10.05
CA ILE A 41 -14.37 19.72 -9.04
C ILE A 41 -13.18 20.47 -9.64
N PRO A 42 -12.87 21.70 -9.18
CA PRO A 42 -11.92 22.58 -9.84
C PRO A 42 -10.47 22.26 -9.43
N VAL A 43 -10.06 21.00 -9.56
CA VAL A 43 -8.70 20.52 -9.32
C VAL A 43 -8.12 19.89 -10.59
N LYS A 44 -6.80 19.88 -10.72
CA LYS A 44 -6.12 19.35 -11.91
C LYS A 44 -6.35 17.84 -12.10
N ASN A 45 -6.32 17.08 -11.01
CA ASN A 45 -6.60 15.65 -10.99
C ASN A 45 -7.65 15.33 -9.92
N PRO A 46 -8.94 15.19 -10.29
CA PRO A 46 -10.00 14.84 -9.35
C PRO A 46 -9.81 13.48 -8.66
N CYS A 47 -9.01 12.57 -9.22
CA CYS A 47 -8.77 11.26 -8.63
C CYS A 47 -7.89 11.27 -7.38
N GLN A 48 -7.30 12.42 -7.05
CA GLN A 48 -6.59 12.59 -5.78
C GLN A 48 -7.52 12.96 -4.62
N CYS A 49 -8.81 13.23 -4.89
CA CYS A 49 -9.77 13.58 -3.86
C CYS A 49 -10.03 12.38 -2.93
N LYS A 50 -9.72 12.52 -1.64
CA LYS A 50 -10.05 11.52 -0.61
C LYS A 50 -11.37 11.87 0.12
N GLU A 51 -11.81 13.13 0.00
CA GLU A 51 -13.14 13.59 0.42
C GLU A 51 -13.68 14.61 -0.60
N VAL A 52 -14.99 14.59 -0.84
CA VAL A 52 -15.69 15.56 -1.70
C VAL A 52 -16.81 16.24 -0.90
N HIS A 53 -16.67 17.56 -0.76
CA HIS A 53 -17.59 18.45 -0.04
C HIS A 53 -18.39 19.32 -1.01
N VAL A 54 -19.46 19.93 -0.50
CA VAL A 54 -20.23 20.93 -1.24
C VAL A 54 -19.36 22.17 -1.47
N GLY A 55 -19.20 22.57 -2.73
CA GLY A 55 -18.48 23.77 -3.14
C GLY A 55 -19.39 24.98 -3.40
N SER A 56 -18.83 26.00 -4.06
CA SER A 56 -19.54 27.24 -4.38
C SER A 56 -20.45 27.11 -5.61
N LEU A 57 -21.44 28.00 -5.69
CA LEU A 57 -22.24 28.25 -6.89
C LEU A 57 -21.67 29.48 -7.61
N ASN A 58 -21.12 29.28 -8.81
CA ASN A 58 -20.56 30.36 -9.62
C ASN A 58 -21.52 30.71 -10.76
N THR A 59 -21.85 31.98 -10.92
CA THR A 59 -22.69 32.47 -12.03
C THR A 59 -21.94 32.56 -13.37
N ARG A 60 -20.61 32.37 -13.34
CA ARG A 60 -19.70 32.34 -14.49
C ARG A 60 -18.58 31.33 -14.22
N ALA A 61 -18.12 30.61 -15.24
CA ALA A 61 -16.94 29.75 -15.13
C ALA A 61 -15.68 30.61 -14.89
N PRO A 62 -14.96 30.42 -13.77
CA PRO A 62 -13.66 31.04 -13.54
C PRO A 62 -12.63 30.65 -14.60
N SER A 63 -11.76 31.59 -14.97
CA SER A 63 -10.57 31.28 -15.77
C SER A 63 -9.61 30.41 -14.96
N ARG A 64 -9.20 29.27 -15.52
CA ARG A 64 -8.30 28.31 -14.86
C ARG A 64 -7.12 27.98 -15.78
N PRO A 65 -5.92 27.72 -15.22
CA PRO A 65 -4.75 27.32 -16.02
C PRO A 65 -4.78 25.83 -16.44
N PHE A 66 -5.88 25.12 -16.19
CA PHE A 66 -6.08 23.72 -16.54
C PHE A 66 -7.55 23.48 -16.94
N ASN A 67 -7.78 22.39 -17.68
CA ASN A 67 -9.12 21.96 -18.03
C ASN A 67 -9.77 21.22 -16.87
N VAL A 68 -11.09 21.35 -16.75
CA VAL A 68 -11.91 20.70 -15.73
C VAL A 68 -12.94 19.79 -16.39
N THR A 69 -13.32 18.72 -15.70
CA THR A 69 -14.39 17.83 -16.11
C THR A 69 -15.71 18.29 -15.48
N TYR A 70 -16.77 18.32 -16.28
CA TYR A 70 -18.12 18.68 -15.85
C TYR A 70 -18.98 17.42 -15.70
N TYR A 71 -19.74 17.37 -14.60
CA TYR A 71 -20.59 16.25 -14.21
C TYR A 71 -22.06 16.68 -14.16
N ASP A 72 -22.97 15.76 -14.47
CA ASP A 72 -24.41 16.02 -14.45
C ASP A 72 -25.03 15.81 -13.07
N THR A 73 -24.39 14.99 -12.25
CA THR A 73 -24.80 14.68 -10.88
C THR A 73 -23.84 15.28 -9.86
N PHE A 74 -24.32 15.46 -8.63
CA PHE A 74 -23.51 15.91 -7.51
C PHE A 74 -23.02 14.71 -6.70
N LEU A 75 -21.78 14.79 -6.21
CA LEU A 75 -21.22 13.86 -5.24
C LEU A 75 -20.84 14.61 -3.97
N ARG A 76 -21.25 14.09 -2.83
CA ARG A 76 -20.67 14.41 -1.53
C ARG A 76 -20.37 13.11 -0.82
N SER A 77 -19.10 12.82 -0.63
CA SER A 77 -18.67 11.57 -0.03
C SER A 77 -17.34 11.76 0.69
N SER A 78 -17.12 10.94 1.70
CA SER A 78 -15.81 10.73 2.32
C SER A 78 -15.35 9.28 2.14
N ASP A 79 -16.02 8.54 1.26
CA ASP A 79 -15.66 7.18 0.86
C ASP A 79 -14.82 7.25 -0.43
N PRO A 80 -13.51 6.92 -0.37
CA PRO A 80 -12.63 6.95 -1.53
C PRO A 80 -13.12 6.10 -2.71
N MET A 81 -13.85 5.01 -2.45
CA MET A 81 -14.36 4.12 -3.50
C MET A 81 -15.55 4.74 -4.24
N GLU A 82 -16.49 5.34 -3.49
CA GLU A 82 -17.61 6.08 -4.09
C GLU A 82 -17.08 7.26 -4.93
N ILE A 83 -16.07 7.96 -4.42
CA ILE A 83 -15.39 9.04 -5.12
C ILE A 83 -14.70 8.54 -6.38
N GLY A 84 -13.88 7.49 -6.27
CA GLY A 84 -13.16 6.90 -7.41
C GLY A 84 -14.11 6.41 -8.50
N THR A 85 -15.17 5.70 -8.12
CA THR A 85 -16.19 5.18 -9.04
C THR A 85 -16.94 6.32 -9.75
N PHE A 86 -17.40 7.31 -8.99
CA PHE A 86 -18.13 8.45 -9.53
C PHE A 86 -17.28 9.27 -10.52
N LEU A 87 -16.01 9.49 -10.17
CA LEU A 87 -15.06 10.25 -10.99
C LEU A 87 -14.48 9.42 -12.14
N ASN A 88 -14.87 8.15 -12.25
CA ASN A 88 -14.34 7.18 -13.22
C ASN A 88 -12.81 7.15 -13.20
N CYS A 89 -12.25 7.14 -11.99
CA CYS A 89 -10.82 7.09 -11.76
C CYS A 89 -10.30 5.68 -12.05
N THR A 90 -9.37 5.57 -12.99
CA THR A 90 -8.72 4.30 -13.35
C THR A 90 -7.64 3.87 -12.34
N ALA A 91 -7.42 4.65 -11.26
CA ALA A 91 -6.36 4.39 -10.30
C ALA A 91 -6.54 3.09 -9.48
N PHE A 92 -7.76 2.54 -9.38
CA PHE A 92 -7.98 1.21 -8.81
C PHE A 92 -7.76 0.06 -9.83
N SER A 93 -7.71 0.37 -11.14
CA SER A 93 -7.69 -0.61 -12.23
C SER A 93 -6.37 -0.70 -13.02
N ASP A 94 -5.38 0.14 -12.76
CA ASP A 94 -4.14 0.21 -13.55
C ASP A 94 -2.99 -0.65 -13.01
N TYR A 95 -3.14 -1.29 -11.84
CA TYR A 95 -2.12 -2.19 -11.31
C TYR A 95 -2.13 -3.54 -12.05
N PRO A 96 -0.97 -4.06 -12.49
CA PRO A 96 -0.89 -5.31 -13.24
C PRO A 96 -1.58 -6.49 -12.55
N VAL A 97 -2.32 -7.26 -13.36
CA VAL A 97 -2.96 -8.50 -12.95
C VAL A 97 -2.28 -9.67 -13.67
N ILE A 98 -2.01 -10.75 -12.93
CA ILE A 98 -1.48 -12.00 -13.46
C ILE A 98 -2.40 -13.17 -13.12
N ASN A 99 -2.28 -14.24 -13.91
CA ASN A 99 -2.85 -15.53 -13.56
C ASN A 99 -1.70 -16.46 -13.16
N GLU A 100 -1.76 -17.03 -11.95
CA GLU A 100 -0.73 -17.88 -11.39
C GLU A 100 -1.39 -18.99 -10.58
N ASN A 101 -0.98 -20.25 -10.80
CA ASN A 101 -1.53 -21.42 -10.11
C ASN A 101 -3.08 -21.50 -10.11
N GLY A 102 -3.71 -21.19 -11.24
CA GLY A 102 -5.17 -21.25 -11.40
C GLY A 102 -5.94 -20.14 -10.68
N ALA A 103 -5.25 -19.10 -10.25
CA ALA A 103 -5.77 -17.96 -9.52
C ALA A 103 -5.38 -16.65 -10.17
N ARG A 104 -6.22 -15.64 -9.99
CA ARG A 104 -5.97 -14.28 -10.47
C ARG A 104 -5.40 -13.43 -9.32
N TRP A 105 -4.36 -12.67 -9.62
CA TRP A 105 -3.57 -11.94 -8.63
C TRP A 105 -3.31 -10.51 -9.10
N ARG A 106 -3.54 -9.53 -8.23
CA ARG A 106 -3.31 -8.11 -8.55
C ARG A 106 -2.14 -7.58 -7.76
N LEU A 107 -1.26 -6.87 -8.45
CA LEU A 107 -0.07 -6.26 -7.86
C LEU A 107 -0.48 -5.20 -6.84
N PHE A 108 0.23 -5.09 -5.72
CA PHE A 108 0.06 -3.98 -4.78
C PHE A 108 1.38 -3.39 -4.29
N TRP A 109 2.48 -4.14 -4.42
CA TRP A 109 3.81 -3.74 -3.96
C TRP A 109 4.87 -4.27 -4.93
N TRP A 110 5.87 -3.46 -5.27
CA TRP A 110 7.01 -3.93 -6.08
C TRP A 110 8.28 -3.13 -5.87
N TRP A 111 9.41 -3.81 -6.11
CA TRP A 111 10.73 -3.22 -6.30
C TRP A 111 11.37 -3.81 -7.55
N THR A 112 11.71 -2.96 -8.50
CA THR A 112 12.45 -3.33 -9.73
C THR A 112 13.61 -2.39 -10.03
N GLY A 113 13.91 -1.47 -9.10
CA GLY A 113 15.02 -0.54 -9.21
C GLY A 113 16.36 -1.22 -8.99
N THR A 114 17.44 -0.50 -9.27
CA THR A 114 18.82 -0.92 -8.99
C THR A 114 19.54 0.01 -8.00
N ILE A 115 18.87 1.10 -7.61
CA ILE A 115 19.38 2.12 -6.68
C ILE A 115 18.22 2.49 -5.77
N TRP A 116 18.34 2.19 -4.48
CA TRP A 116 17.34 2.57 -3.48
C TRP A 116 17.12 4.10 -3.50
N PRO A 117 15.87 4.59 -3.47
CA PRO A 117 15.59 6.01 -3.33
C PRO A 117 16.25 6.57 -2.06
N SER A 118 16.58 7.87 -2.03
CA SER A 118 17.13 8.46 -0.80
C SER A 118 16.18 8.24 0.38
N THR A 119 16.72 7.99 1.56
CA THR A 119 15.94 7.73 2.78
C THR A 119 15.05 8.91 3.19
N ASP A 120 15.37 10.13 2.73
CA ASP A 120 14.52 11.32 2.91
C ASP A 120 13.22 11.26 2.08
N VAL A 121 13.15 10.37 1.08
CA VAL A 121 12.00 10.18 0.19
C VAL A 121 11.30 8.85 0.50
N VAL A 122 12.08 7.80 0.77
CA VAL A 122 11.56 6.50 1.18
C VAL A 122 12.21 6.09 2.49
N ASN A 123 11.44 6.19 3.56
CA ASN A 123 11.81 5.73 4.89
C ASN A 123 10.93 4.59 5.41
N ASP A 124 10.10 4.00 4.55
CA ASP A 124 9.18 2.93 4.94
C ASP A 124 8.82 2.05 3.75
N VAL A 125 9.04 0.73 3.88
CA VAL A 125 8.71 -0.24 2.83
C VAL A 125 7.21 -0.45 2.65
N LEU A 126 6.37 0.10 3.52
CA LEU A 126 4.91 0.09 3.43
C LEU A 126 4.34 1.52 3.49
N GLN A 127 5.05 2.53 2.96
CA GLN A 127 4.67 3.93 3.07
C GLN A 127 3.34 4.28 2.35
N ASP A 128 3.05 3.65 1.22
CA ASP A 128 2.00 4.07 0.28
C ASP A 128 0.68 3.32 0.54
N GLU A 129 -0.47 4.00 0.43
CA GLU A 129 -1.77 3.30 0.38
C GLU A 129 -1.90 2.53 -0.94
N TYR A 130 -2.75 1.51 -0.95
CA TYR A 130 -3.11 0.85 -2.19
C TYR A 130 -3.70 1.86 -3.20
N GLY A 131 -3.19 1.84 -4.44
CA GLY A 131 -3.61 2.72 -5.52
C GLY A 131 -2.90 4.09 -5.59
N ASP A 132 -2.05 4.44 -4.62
CA ASP A 132 -1.36 5.74 -4.62
C ASP A 132 -0.14 5.80 -5.56
N CYS A 133 0.42 4.65 -5.95
CA CYS A 133 1.60 4.58 -6.81
C CYS A 133 1.28 4.71 -8.30
N ASP A 134 2.24 5.22 -9.07
CA ASP A 134 2.21 5.13 -10.54
C ASP A 134 2.60 3.70 -10.97
N SER A 135 1.72 3.01 -11.70
CA SER A 135 1.95 1.61 -12.14
C SER A 135 3.15 1.44 -13.09
N SER A 136 3.66 2.54 -13.66
CA SER A 136 4.87 2.56 -14.48
C SER A 136 6.16 2.86 -13.69
N ALA A 137 6.04 3.22 -12.40
CA ALA A 137 7.18 3.52 -11.55
C ALA A 137 8.05 2.26 -11.30
N PRO A 138 9.37 2.43 -11.07
CA PRO A 138 10.27 1.31 -10.80
C PRO A 138 10.00 0.63 -9.45
N TYR A 139 9.23 1.26 -8.57
CA TYR A 139 8.83 0.71 -7.29
C TYR A 139 7.46 1.25 -6.86
N CYS A 140 6.83 0.52 -5.94
CA CYS A 140 5.70 0.95 -5.14
C CYS A 140 5.79 0.23 -3.80
N PHE A 141 5.79 1.01 -2.72
CA PHE A 141 5.89 0.49 -1.37
C PHE A 141 4.50 0.51 -0.73
N GLY A 142 3.58 -0.15 -1.44
CA GLY A 142 2.15 -0.13 -1.18
C GLY A 142 1.67 -1.12 -0.13
N ARG A 143 0.61 -0.73 0.57
CA ARG A 143 -0.14 -1.57 1.49
C ARG A 143 -1.20 -2.40 0.76
N LEU A 144 -1.73 -3.41 1.45
CA LEU A 144 -2.91 -4.14 1.01
C LEU A 144 -4.13 -3.19 0.95
N PRO A 145 -5.08 -3.43 0.03
CA PRO A 145 -6.33 -2.67 0.01
C PRO A 145 -7.10 -2.78 1.34
N GLN A 146 -7.69 -1.68 1.78
CA GLN A 146 -8.33 -1.53 3.10
C GLN A 146 -9.61 -2.38 3.26
N GLU A 147 -10.20 -2.78 2.14
CA GLU A 147 -11.42 -3.57 2.04
C GLU A 147 -11.19 -5.07 2.21
N LEU A 148 -9.94 -5.53 2.16
CA LEU A 148 -9.61 -6.93 2.29
C LEU A 148 -9.93 -7.43 3.71
N GLN A 149 -10.38 -8.67 3.81
CA GLN A 149 -10.64 -9.32 5.08
C GLN A 149 -9.54 -10.34 5.37
N GLU A 150 -8.90 -10.22 6.53
CA GLU A 150 -7.76 -11.05 6.91
C GLU A 150 -8.02 -12.55 6.75
N SER A 151 -9.18 -13.03 7.21
CA SER A 151 -9.52 -14.46 7.24
C SER A 151 -9.76 -15.08 5.87
N SER A 152 -9.88 -14.28 4.81
CA SER A 152 -10.11 -14.74 3.44
C SER A 152 -9.07 -14.23 2.45
N SER A 153 -8.01 -13.58 2.91
CA SER A 153 -7.01 -12.97 2.05
C SER A 153 -5.81 -13.89 1.83
N GLU A 154 -5.24 -13.81 0.64
CA GLU A 154 -3.98 -14.47 0.29
C GLU A 154 -3.00 -13.44 -0.31
N MET A 155 -1.72 -13.68 -0.11
CA MET A 155 -0.62 -12.93 -0.71
C MET A 155 0.25 -13.85 -1.55
N LEU A 156 0.71 -13.37 -2.70
CA LEU A 156 1.65 -14.06 -3.58
C LEU A 156 2.90 -13.18 -3.77
N GLY A 157 4.08 -13.77 -3.62
CA GLY A 157 5.36 -13.12 -3.92
C GLY A 157 6.05 -13.76 -5.11
N LYS A 158 6.69 -12.95 -5.96
CA LYS A 158 7.54 -13.39 -7.08
C LYS A 158 8.84 -12.60 -7.09
N ASP A 159 9.98 -13.29 -6.99
CA ASP A 159 11.30 -12.65 -7.04
C ASP A 159 11.98 -12.72 -8.42
N SER A 160 13.16 -12.09 -8.53
CA SER A 160 14.01 -12.09 -9.72
C SER A 160 14.66 -13.43 -10.07
N ASP A 161 14.72 -14.39 -9.13
CA ASP A 161 15.33 -15.71 -9.36
C ASP A 161 14.27 -16.77 -9.78
N GLY A 162 13.01 -16.35 -9.86
CA GLY A 162 11.90 -17.17 -10.33
C GLY A 162 11.22 -17.98 -9.21
N ASN A 163 11.52 -17.69 -7.94
CA ASN A 163 10.78 -18.26 -6.83
C ASN A 163 9.40 -17.61 -6.74
N VAL A 164 8.40 -18.42 -6.38
CA VAL A 164 7.03 -17.97 -6.20
C VAL A 164 6.46 -18.60 -4.94
N TYR A 165 6.11 -17.75 -3.97
CA TYR A 165 5.52 -18.16 -2.70
C TYR A 165 4.10 -17.62 -2.56
N LYS A 166 3.26 -18.39 -1.88
CA LYS A 166 1.89 -18.01 -1.54
C LYS A 166 1.66 -18.14 -0.04
N TRP A 167 1.17 -17.09 0.59
CA TRP A 167 0.73 -17.08 1.98
C TRP A 167 -0.78 -16.93 2.06
N THR A 168 -1.38 -17.54 3.07
CA THR A 168 -2.80 -17.39 3.41
C THR A 168 -2.87 -16.76 4.80
N PHE A 169 -3.53 -15.61 4.91
CA PHE A 169 -3.66 -14.91 6.18
C PHE A 169 -4.58 -15.67 7.14
N ASN A 170 -4.32 -15.55 8.44
CA ASN A 170 -5.07 -16.22 9.48
C ASN A 170 -5.02 -15.43 10.79
N PRO A 171 -6.12 -14.81 11.24
CA PRO A 171 -6.14 -13.99 12.46
C PRO A 171 -5.88 -14.78 13.75
N SER A 172 -5.92 -16.12 13.70
CA SER A 172 -5.59 -16.97 14.86
C SER A 172 -4.12 -17.40 14.89
N ASN A 173 -3.34 -17.11 13.85
CA ASN A 173 -1.89 -17.29 13.82
C ASN A 173 -1.25 -15.92 14.09
N ASP A 174 -0.45 -15.83 15.13
CA ASP A 174 0.21 -14.60 15.59
C ASP A 174 1.19 -14.00 14.56
N VAL A 175 1.97 -14.82 13.86
CA VAL A 175 2.86 -14.35 12.79
C VAL A 175 2.05 -13.82 11.62
N ALA A 176 1.07 -14.59 11.14
CA ALA A 176 0.19 -14.18 10.04
C ALA A 176 -0.57 -12.90 10.38
N HIS A 177 -1.06 -12.78 11.62
CA HIS A 177 -1.80 -11.62 12.09
C HIS A 177 -0.92 -10.38 12.22
N ALA A 178 0.31 -10.52 12.72
CA ALA A 178 1.25 -9.41 12.77
C ALA A 178 1.65 -8.93 11.37
N VAL A 179 1.81 -9.85 10.42
CA VAL A 179 2.08 -9.51 9.01
C VAL A 179 0.88 -8.77 8.40
N TRP A 180 -0.35 -9.23 8.68
CA TRP A 180 -1.56 -8.51 8.27
C TRP A 180 -1.60 -7.10 8.84
N GLN A 181 -1.39 -6.94 10.15
CA GLN A 181 -1.36 -5.63 10.81
C GLN A 181 -0.33 -4.68 10.18
N ALA A 182 0.83 -5.19 9.74
CA ALA A 182 1.81 -4.38 9.03
C ALA A 182 1.33 -4.01 7.61
N PHE A 183 1.02 -5.01 6.77
CA PHE A 183 0.69 -4.80 5.36
C PHE A 183 -0.65 -4.11 5.13
N HIS A 184 -1.62 -4.27 6.02
CA HIS A 184 -2.98 -3.72 5.89
C HIS A 184 -3.17 -2.50 6.81
N ASP A 185 -2.90 -2.66 8.11
CA ASP A 185 -3.21 -1.63 9.10
C ASP A 185 -2.08 -0.61 9.34
N HIS A 186 -0.93 -0.80 8.66
CA HIS A 186 0.29 0.01 8.80
C HIS A 186 0.84 0.06 10.23
N GLN A 187 0.72 -1.05 10.97
CA GLN A 187 1.16 -1.14 12.37
C GLN A 187 2.49 -1.88 12.49
N GLU A 188 3.44 -1.26 13.18
CA GLU A 188 4.67 -1.93 13.61
C GLU A 188 4.34 -3.13 14.49
N ALA A 189 5.00 -4.25 14.22
CA ALA A 189 4.82 -5.45 14.99
C ALA A 189 6.10 -6.27 15.07
N LYS A 190 6.18 -7.07 16.14
CA LYS A 190 7.27 -8.00 16.38
C LYS A 190 6.70 -9.28 16.98
N VAL A 191 7.05 -10.40 16.36
CA VAL A 191 6.77 -11.75 16.84
C VAL A 191 8.08 -12.51 16.89
N THR A 192 8.30 -13.22 18.00
CA THR A 192 9.45 -14.10 18.23
C THR A 192 8.92 -15.42 18.75
N ASP A 193 9.34 -16.54 18.15
CA ASP A 193 8.92 -17.90 18.51
C ASP A 193 7.38 -18.09 18.52
N GLY A 194 6.70 -17.56 17.50
CA GLY A 194 5.25 -17.65 17.35
C GLY A 194 4.75 -18.98 16.76
N ASN A 195 3.50 -18.97 16.29
CA ASN A 195 2.94 -20.05 15.49
C ASN A 195 3.48 -19.95 14.06
N GLU A 196 4.11 -21.03 13.61
CA GLU A 196 4.67 -21.14 12.27
C GLU A 196 3.67 -20.75 11.17
N TRP A 197 4.10 -19.87 10.27
CA TRP A 197 3.37 -19.38 9.11
C TRP A 197 4.21 -19.48 7.84
N CYS A 198 4.53 -20.72 7.46
CA CYS A 198 5.31 -21.00 6.25
C CYS A 198 4.47 -20.79 4.96
N PRO A 199 5.05 -20.19 3.90
CA PRO A 199 4.40 -20.12 2.60
C PRO A 199 4.23 -21.50 1.95
N VAL A 200 3.24 -21.59 1.07
CA VAL A 200 3.17 -22.63 0.05
C VAL A 200 4.09 -22.24 -1.10
N THR A 201 5.05 -23.12 -1.42
CA THR A 201 5.92 -22.96 -2.59
C THR A 201 5.17 -23.30 -3.86
N VAL A 202 4.94 -22.30 -4.71
CA VAL A 202 4.33 -22.45 -6.04
C VAL A 202 5.42 -22.77 -7.08
N ALA A 203 6.56 -22.10 -6.99
CA ALA A 203 7.75 -22.37 -7.80
C ALA A 203 9.03 -22.09 -6.98
N GLY A 204 10.13 -22.74 -7.34
CA GLY A 204 11.40 -22.65 -6.62
C GLY A 204 11.53 -23.69 -5.50
N LEU A 205 12.30 -23.36 -4.47
CA LEU A 205 12.51 -24.19 -3.29
C LEU A 205 11.72 -23.66 -2.11
N ALA A 206 11.38 -24.52 -1.14
CA ALA A 206 10.72 -24.09 0.09
C ALA A 206 11.70 -23.35 1.02
N PRO A 207 11.21 -22.47 1.90
CA PRO A 207 12.04 -21.86 2.94
C PRO A 207 12.82 -22.91 3.72
N LYS A 208 14.08 -22.59 4.04
CA LYS A 208 14.99 -23.53 4.73
C LYS A 208 14.62 -23.78 6.19
N ALA A 209 13.90 -22.84 6.79
CA ALA A 209 13.54 -22.86 8.19
C ALA A 209 12.07 -22.49 8.41
N ARG A 210 11.61 -22.74 9.63
CA ARG A 210 10.23 -22.48 10.06
C ARG A 210 10.03 -20.97 10.14
N GLN A 211 8.94 -20.47 9.58
CA GLN A 211 8.66 -19.03 9.57
C GLN A 211 7.79 -18.69 10.78
N ASP A 212 8.38 -18.60 11.97
CA ASP A 212 7.69 -18.34 13.25
C ASP A 212 8.07 -16.97 13.86
N CYS A 213 8.79 -16.16 13.12
CA CYS A 213 9.26 -14.83 13.52
C CYS A 213 8.84 -13.76 12.51
N PHE A 214 8.50 -12.56 13.01
CA PHE A 214 8.16 -11.40 12.19
C PHE A 214 8.68 -10.11 12.79
N HIS A 215 9.16 -9.19 11.96
CA HIS A 215 9.44 -7.80 12.32
C HIS A 215 8.91 -6.85 11.26
N TYR A 216 8.31 -5.75 11.70
CA TYR A 216 8.16 -4.52 10.92
C TYR A 216 8.48 -3.33 11.83
N ARG A 217 9.62 -2.69 11.59
CA ARG A 217 10.18 -1.64 12.46
C ARG A 217 11.24 -0.82 11.72
N GLU A 218 11.58 0.35 12.26
CA GLU A 218 12.70 1.15 11.76
C GLU A 218 14.05 0.50 12.05
N GLU A 219 14.90 0.48 11.02
CA GLU A 219 16.32 0.14 11.09
C GLU A 219 17.07 1.01 10.06
N HIS A 220 18.11 1.71 10.48
CA HIS A 220 18.96 2.60 9.65
C HIS A 220 18.18 3.63 8.80
N GLY A 221 17.13 4.20 9.36
CA GLY A 221 16.31 5.25 8.73
C GLY A 221 15.21 4.74 7.81
N VAL A 222 15.03 3.42 7.70
CA VAL A 222 13.96 2.80 6.90
C VAL A 222 13.18 1.79 7.74
N LYS A 223 11.86 1.94 7.81
CA LYS A 223 10.99 0.87 8.32
C LYS A 223 11.04 -0.30 7.38
N SER A 224 11.65 -1.37 7.87
CA SER A 224 11.97 -2.59 7.14
C SER A 224 11.11 -3.73 7.67
N LEU A 225 10.87 -4.74 6.85
CA LEU A 225 9.98 -5.85 7.16
C LEU A 225 10.66 -7.19 6.88
N GLN A 226 10.48 -8.15 7.78
CA GLN A 226 11.05 -9.49 7.63
C GLN A 226 10.14 -10.57 8.22
N ILE A 227 9.95 -11.67 7.48
CA ILE A 227 9.37 -12.94 7.93
C ILE A 227 10.49 -13.97 7.95
N ASP A 228 10.73 -14.61 9.10
CA ASP A 228 11.94 -15.39 9.36
C ASP A 228 11.74 -16.49 10.43
N ASP A 229 12.81 -17.20 10.82
CA ASP A 229 12.83 -18.27 11.83
C ASP A 229 13.41 -17.86 13.19
N ASP A 230 14.31 -16.90 13.26
CA ASP A 230 14.92 -16.51 14.52
C ASP A 230 14.99 -14.99 14.72
N ASN A 231 14.34 -14.22 13.85
CA ASN A 231 14.44 -12.77 13.77
C ASN A 231 15.84 -12.28 13.35
N CYS A 232 16.58 -13.01 12.52
CA CYS A 232 17.83 -12.56 11.90
C CYS A 232 17.91 -12.90 10.41
N ASP A 233 18.63 -12.08 9.66
CA ASP A 233 18.83 -12.31 8.22
C ASP A 233 19.53 -13.64 7.95
N CYS A 234 18.84 -14.64 7.37
CA CYS A 234 19.45 -15.82 6.74
C CYS A 234 18.41 -16.78 6.17
N TYR A 235 17.34 -17.00 6.93
CA TYR A 235 16.33 -18.00 6.64
C TYR A 235 14.96 -17.36 6.51
N THR A 236 14.98 -16.19 5.87
CA THR A 236 13.78 -15.41 5.60
C THR A 236 12.97 -16.05 4.48
N SER A 237 11.66 -15.87 4.53
CA SER A 237 10.78 -16.13 3.39
C SER A 237 10.32 -14.84 2.71
N LEU A 238 10.59 -13.70 3.33
CA LEU A 238 10.35 -12.36 2.81
C LEU A 238 11.20 -11.36 3.62
N SER A 239 12.00 -10.54 2.94
CA SER A 239 12.76 -9.46 3.58
C SER A 239 12.81 -8.22 2.68
N LEU A 240 12.37 -7.09 3.23
CA LEU A 240 12.16 -5.82 2.53
C LEU A 240 12.86 -4.68 3.29
N GLY A 241 13.59 -3.82 2.58
CA GLY A 241 14.24 -2.64 3.15
C GLY A 241 15.69 -2.94 3.52
N HIS A 242 16.04 -2.75 4.79
CA HIS A 242 17.35 -3.03 5.37
C HIS A 242 17.36 -4.39 6.09
N GLY A 243 18.54 -5.00 6.23
CA GLY A 243 18.70 -6.26 6.98
C GLY A 243 18.49 -6.07 8.47
N MET A 244 17.82 -7.01 9.14
CA MET A 244 17.53 -6.95 10.56
C MET A 244 17.96 -8.22 11.30
N CYS A 245 18.51 -8.03 12.49
CA CYS A 245 18.81 -9.12 13.41
C CYS A 245 18.55 -8.74 14.88
N LYS A 246 17.62 -9.47 15.50
CA LYS A 246 17.09 -9.31 16.86
C LYS A 246 16.57 -7.89 17.13
N ALA A 247 17.39 -7.03 17.70
CA ALA A 247 17.04 -5.66 18.08
C ALA A 247 17.79 -4.60 17.27
N GLY A 248 18.67 -5.01 16.34
CA GLY A 248 19.40 -4.13 15.45
C GLY A 248 19.67 -4.84 14.13
N TYR A 249 20.93 -4.78 13.71
CA TYR A 249 21.44 -5.37 12.48
C TYR A 249 22.72 -6.19 12.76
N SER A 250 23.04 -7.15 11.89
CA SER A 250 24.24 -7.98 11.99
C SER A 250 25.05 -7.92 10.70
N SER A 251 26.29 -7.43 10.79
CA SER A 251 27.25 -7.41 9.68
C SER A 251 27.76 -8.79 9.25
N ASN A 252 27.32 -9.87 9.92
CA ASN A 252 27.61 -11.22 9.47
C ASN A 252 26.79 -11.63 8.23
N TYR A 253 25.65 -10.97 8.01
CA TYR A 253 24.69 -11.34 6.96
C TYR A 253 24.66 -10.34 5.80
N GLY A 254 25.15 -9.13 6.01
CA GLY A 254 25.06 -8.07 5.02
C GLY A 254 26.05 -6.94 5.22
N SER A 255 25.84 -5.85 4.49
CA SER A 255 26.51 -4.57 4.70
C SER A 255 25.54 -3.54 5.28
N GLU A 256 26.07 -2.66 6.13
CA GLU A 256 25.27 -1.59 6.74
C GLU A 256 24.84 -0.57 5.68
N ASN A 257 23.66 0.04 5.83
CA ASN A 257 23.11 1.03 4.89
C ASN A 257 22.94 0.51 3.45
N VAL A 258 22.67 -0.80 3.28
CA VAL A 258 22.26 -1.39 2.01
C VAL A 258 20.78 -1.72 2.07
N PHE A 259 20.03 -1.19 1.11
CA PHE A 259 18.57 -1.30 1.07
C PHE A 259 18.12 -1.95 -0.24
N GLY A 260 17.03 -2.71 -0.18
CA GLY A 260 16.46 -3.36 -1.34
C GLY A 260 15.45 -4.43 -0.93
N VAL A 261 15.54 -5.58 -1.59
CA VAL A 261 14.78 -6.79 -1.24
C VAL A 261 15.70 -7.99 -1.23
N ASP A 262 15.38 -8.98 -0.42
CA ASP A 262 16.00 -10.30 -0.53
C ASP A 262 15.22 -11.19 -1.52
N LEU A 263 15.82 -12.29 -1.96
CA LEU A 263 15.11 -13.35 -2.67
C LEU A 263 14.18 -14.08 -1.70
N LEU A 264 13.08 -14.63 -2.22
CA LEU A 264 12.16 -15.44 -1.42
C LEU A 264 12.83 -16.74 -0.95
N TYR A 265 13.72 -17.27 -1.77
CA TYR A 265 14.64 -18.32 -1.39
C TYR A 265 16.06 -17.83 -1.60
N ASP A 266 16.77 -17.54 -0.50
CA ASP A 266 18.19 -17.24 -0.56
C ASP A 266 19.05 -18.42 -0.09
N SER A 267 19.96 -18.84 -0.97
CA SER A 267 20.91 -19.90 -0.66
C SER A 267 22.11 -19.41 0.16
N TYR A 268 22.38 -18.09 0.18
CA TYR A 268 23.64 -17.48 0.58
C TYR A 268 23.60 -16.64 1.86
N CYS A 269 22.46 -16.55 2.54
CA CYS A 269 22.31 -15.81 3.80
C CYS A 269 22.64 -14.32 3.65
N GLN A 270 22.10 -13.70 2.61
CA GLN A 270 22.28 -12.30 2.25
C GLN A 270 21.13 -11.46 2.82
N THR A 271 21.44 -10.25 3.25
CA THR A 271 20.42 -9.23 3.54
C THR A 271 19.79 -8.70 2.25
N PRO A 272 18.68 -7.94 2.33
CA PRO A 272 18.16 -7.21 1.19
C PRO A 272 19.24 -6.42 0.40
N ILE A 273 19.19 -6.52 -0.93
CA ILE A 273 20.12 -5.83 -1.82
C ILE A 273 19.36 -5.16 -2.97
N PRO A 274 19.87 -4.05 -3.53
CA PRO A 274 19.14 -3.28 -4.53
C PRO A 274 19.07 -3.97 -5.90
N SER A 275 19.92 -4.97 -6.16
CA SER A 275 19.93 -5.68 -7.45
C SER A 275 18.85 -6.75 -7.59
N ASN A 276 18.25 -7.19 -6.48
CA ASN A 276 17.13 -8.11 -6.52
C ASN A 276 15.85 -7.36 -6.88
N SER A 277 14.87 -8.08 -7.42
CA SER A 277 13.53 -7.55 -7.66
C SER A 277 12.50 -8.43 -7.01
N LEU A 278 11.41 -7.83 -6.54
CA LEU A 278 10.30 -8.54 -5.92
C LEU A 278 8.99 -7.86 -6.29
N ARG A 279 7.97 -8.67 -6.50
CA ARG A 279 6.58 -8.22 -6.71
C ARG A 279 5.68 -8.98 -5.76
N LEU A 280 4.83 -8.25 -5.04
CA LEU A 280 3.81 -8.84 -4.17
C LEU A 280 2.42 -8.52 -4.72
N TYR A 281 1.57 -9.53 -4.66
CA TYR A 281 0.22 -9.52 -5.17
C TYR A 281 -0.76 -9.99 -4.11
N PHE A 282 -1.98 -9.49 -4.16
CA PHE A 282 -3.09 -10.03 -3.39
C PHE A 282 -4.03 -10.79 -4.32
N ARG A 283 -4.84 -11.67 -3.73
CA ARG A 283 -5.84 -12.44 -4.46
C ARG A 283 -6.89 -11.51 -5.07
N ASP A 284 -6.98 -11.51 -6.38
CA ASP A 284 -7.93 -10.68 -7.14
C ASP A 284 -9.05 -11.58 -7.66
N ASP A 285 -9.97 -11.92 -6.75
CA ASP A 285 -11.13 -12.73 -7.08
C ASP A 285 -12.15 -11.88 -7.85
N ASP A 286 -11.89 -11.64 -9.14
CA ASP A 286 -12.84 -11.01 -10.11
C ASP A 286 -14.11 -11.86 -10.36
N GLU A 287 -14.34 -12.86 -9.51
CA GLU A 287 -15.45 -13.81 -9.60
C GLU A 287 -16.65 -13.40 -8.72
N CYS A 288 -16.89 -12.10 -8.53
CA CYS A 288 -18.23 -11.62 -8.17
C CYS A 288 -19.22 -11.80 -9.36
N ASP A 289 -19.18 -12.96 -10.02
CA ASP A 289 -20.16 -13.41 -10.96
C ASP A 289 -21.36 -13.94 -10.17
N THR A 290 -22.50 -13.26 -10.32
CA THR A 290 -23.79 -13.59 -9.68
C THR A 290 -24.21 -15.07 -9.79
N ALA A 291 -23.61 -15.83 -10.71
CA ALA A 291 -23.91 -17.24 -10.95
C ALA A 291 -23.36 -18.23 -9.89
N ARG A 292 -22.40 -17.85 -9.04
CA ARG A 292 -21.76 -18.78 -8.07
C ARG A 292 -21.76 -18.32 -6.61
N CYS A 293 -22.24 -17.13 -6.30
CA CYS A 293 -22.19 -16.63 -4.94
C CYS A 293 -23.33 -17.18 -4.07
N ARG A 294 -23.02 -17.56 -2.83
CA ARG A 294 -23.99 -18.09 -1.86
C ARG A 294 -24.67 -16.93 -1.13
N ASN A 295 -26.01 -16.93 -1.04
CA ASN A 295 -26.75 -15.85 -0.39
C ASN A 295 -26.21 -15.58 1.03
N GLY A 296 -25.93 -14.31 1.32
CA GLY A 296 -25.32 -13.84 2.57
C GLY A 296 -23.79 -13.76 2.60
N TYR A 297 -23.09 -14.13 1.51
CA TYR A 297 -21.64 -13.97 1.41
C TYR A 297 -21.27 -12.57 0.88
N HIS A 298 -20.23 -11.99 1.47
CA HIS A 298 -19.58 -10.78 0.96
C HIS A 298 -18.47 -11.20 -0.01
N CYS A 299 -18.67 -10.89 -1.29
CA CYS A 299 -17.64 -10.96 -2.31
C CYS A 299 -16.89 -9.64 -2.33
N VAL A 300 -15.57 -9.68 -2.32
CA VAL A 300 -14.71 -8.50 -2.51
C VAL A 300 -13.75 -8.88 -3.62
N ASP A 301 -14.00 -8.39 -4.83
CA ASP A 301 -12.94 -8.29 -5.83
C ASP A 301 -12.19 -6.99 -5.48
N GLY A 302 -10.87 -6.87 -5.71
CA GLY A 302 -10.08 -5.69 -5.29
C GLY A 302 -10.48 -4.35 -5.94
N ILE A 303 -11.69 -4.26 -6.51
CA ILE A 303 -12.35 -3.11 -7.13
C ILE A 303 -13.81 -2.96 -6.62
N ASN A 304 -14.54 -4.04 -6.31
CA ASN A 304 -15.95 -4.04 -5.89
C ASN A 304 -16.20 -4.94 -4.67
N SER A 305 -17.08 -4.48 -3.77
CA SER A 305 -17.70 -5.37 -2.78
C SER A 305 -19.17 -5.61 -3.12
N PHE A 306 -19.60 -6.88 -3.08
CA PHE A 306 -20.95 -7.29 -3.35
C PHE A 306 -21.46 -8.23 -2.25
N THR A 307 -22.59 -7.89 -1.63
CA THR A 307 -23.30 -8.81 -0.75
C THR A 307 -24.29 -9.60 -1.58
N CYS A 308 -24.08 -10.90 -1.66
CA CYS A 308 -24.92 -11.77 -2.47
C CYS A 308 -26.30 -11.93 -1.83
N VAL A 309 -27.34 -11.49 -2.56
CA VAL A 309 -28.75 -11.49 -2.12
C VAL A 309 -29.49 -12.75 -2.48
#